data_AF-A0A227J4X9-F1
#
_entry.id   AF-A0A227J4X9-F1
#
_cell.length_a   1.000
_cell.length_b   1.000
_cell.length_c   1.000
_cell.angle_alpha   90.00
_cell.angle_beta   90.00
_cell.angle_gamma   90.00
#
_symmetry.space_group_name_H-M   'P 1'
#
loop_
_entity.id
_entity.type
_entity.pdbx_description
1 polymer ?
#
loop_
_entity_poly.entity_id
_entity_poly.type
_entity_poly.pdbx_seq_one_letter_code
_entity_poly.pdbx_strand_id
1 'polypeptide(L)'
;QGQLRAEWPSNLQVKYTWDQSDDVKLMLSDLQNNILSAIILVVIVIIAILGVRTALLVGISIPGSFLTGLLVLSVFGLTVNIVVLFALIMAVGMLVDGAIVVTEFADRRMQEGTPR
;
A
#
# COMPACT_ATOMS: atom_id res chain seq x y z
N GLN A 1 -2.58 -17.95 29.32
CA GLN A 1 -3.17 -17.93 30.68
C GLN A 1 -4.51 -18.66 30.61
N GLY A 2 -4.59 -19.92 31.04
CA GLY A 2 -5.72 -20.79 30.69
C GLY A 2 -6.01 -21.88 31.72
N GLN A 3 -6.04 -21.56 33.01
CA GLN A 3 -6.22 -22.57 34.08
C GLN A 3 -7.18 -22.16 35.22
N LEU A 4 -8.14 -21.24 35.01
CA LEU A 4 -9.08 -20.81 36.08
C LEU A 4 -10.56 -20.82 35.65
N ARG A 5 -10.98 -21.78 34.82
CA ARG A 5 -12.40 -21.92 34.37
C ARG A 5 -13.18 -23.03 35.08
N ALA A 6 -12.60 -23.73 36.05
CA ALA A 6 -13.18 -24.95 36.63
C ALA A 6 -14.13 -24.72 37.83
N GLU A 7 -14.31 -23.49 38.33
CA GLU A 7 -15.09 -23.20 39.56
C GLU A 7 -16.11 -22.05 39.39
N TRP A 8 -16.71 -21.89 38.21
CA TRP A 8 -17.76 -20.87 38.05
C TRP A 8 -19.17 -21.43 38.30
N PRO A 9 -19.97 -20.79 39.15
CA PRO A 9 -21.36 -21.20 39.38
C PRO A 9 -22.17 -21.01 38.08
N SER A 10 -23.17 -21.87 37.87
CA SER A 10 -23.94 -22.00 36.63
C SER A 10 -24.74 -20.75 36.21
N ASN A 11 -24.70 -19.68 37.00
CA ASN A 11 -25.33 -18.39 36.74
C ASN A 11 -24.36 -17.26 36.36
N LEU A 12 -23.05 -17.54 36.23
CA LEU A 12 -22.05 -16.53 35.88
C LEU A 12 -21.89 -16.41 34.35
N GLN A 13 -22.53 -15.42 33.73
CA GLN A 13 -22.31 -15.07 32.33
C GLN A 13 -21.10 -14.14 32.20
N VAL A 14 -19.95 -14.70 31.81
CA VAL A 14 -18.76 -13.89 31.52
C VAL A 14 -18.80 -13.41 30.08
N LYS A 15 -19.12 -12.12 29.93
CA LYS A 15 -19.09 -11.40 28.67
C LYS A 15 -17.77 -10.63 28.59
N TYR A 16 -16.94 -10.96 27.60
CA TYR A 16 -15.75 -10.17 27.29
C TYR A 16 -16.22 -8.78 26.83
N THR A 17 -16.08 -7.80 27.70
CA THR A 17 -16.38 -6.39 27.41
C THR A 17 -15.01 -5.75 27.22
N TRP A 18 -14.75 -5.07 26.10
CA TRP A 18 -13.42 -4.61 25.62
C TRP A 18 -12.60 -5.61 24.79
N ASP A 19 -13.24 -6.38 23.90
CA ASP A 19 -12.49 -7.05 22.83
C ASP A 19 -12.25 -6.07 21.67
N GLN A 20 -11.12 -5.35 21.74
CA GLN A 20 -10.70 -4.41 20.70
C GLN A 20 -10.13 -5.13 19.47
N SER A 21 -10.02 -6.47 19.50
CA SER A 21 -9.48 -7.25 18.39
C SER A 21 -10.39 -7.17 17.16
N ASP A 22 -11.70 -7.11 17.38
CA ASP A 22 -12.68 -6.98 16.31
C ASP A 22 -12.61 -5.59 15.66
N ASP A 23 -12.49 -4.54 16.47
CA ASP A 23 -12.27 -3.17 15.97
C ASP A 23 -10.95 -3.05 15.20
N VAL A 24 -9.86 -3.65 15.70
CA VAL A 24 -8.56 -3.66 15.00
C VAL A 24 -8.66 -4.43 13.68
N LYS A 25 -9.37 -5.56 13.63
CA LYS A 25 -9.59 -6.30 12.38
C LYS A 25 -10.41 -5.49 11.39
N LEU A 26 -11.45 -4.80 11.83
CA LEU A 26 -12.24 -3.90 10.99
C LEU A 26 -11.39 -2.76 10.44
N MET A 27 -10.60 -2.10 11.29
CA MET A 27 -9.67 -1.04 10.86
C MET A 27 -8.63 -1.54 9.86
N LEU A 28 -8.07 -2.74 10.07
CA LEU A 28 -7.12 -3.35 9.12
C LEU A 28 -7.80 -3.68 7.79
N SER A 29 -9.03 -4.21 7.82
CA SER A 29 -9.82 -4.47 6.62
C SER A 29 -10.12 -3.18 5.86
N ASP A 30 -10.51 -2.12 6.56
CA ASP A 30 -10.81 -0.81 5.97
C ASP A 30 -9.56 -0.18 5.35
N LEU A 31 -8.43 -0.23 6.05
CA LEU A 31 -7.14 0.23 5.52
C LEU A 31 -6.74 -0.53 4.26
N GLN A 32 -6.85 -1.86 4.28
CA GLN A 32 -6.57 -2.69 3.11
C GLN A 32 -7.47 -2.31 1.92
N ASN A 33 -8.77 -2.14 2.17
CA ASN A 33 -9.74 -1.82 1.13
C ASN A 33 -9.53 -0.41 0.55
N ASN A 34 -9.15 0.55 1.40
CA ASN A 34 -8.82 1.92 0.98
C ASN A 34 -7.53 1.96 0.15
N ILE A 35 -6.48 1.25 0.57
CA ILE A 35 -5.23 1.14 -0.19
C ILE A 35 -5.49 0.51 -1.56
N LEU A 36 -6.25 -0.60 -1.61
CA LEU A 36 -6.59 -1.27 -2.85
C LEU A 36 -7.39 -0.35 -3.79
N SER A 37 -8.39 0.36 -3.25
CA SER A 37 -9.18 1.33 -4.02
C SER A 37 -8.32 2.46 -4.59
N ALA A 38 -7.38 2.99 -3.80
CA ALA A 38 -6.46 4.02 -4.24
C ALA A 38 -5.56 3.53 -5.39
N ILE A 39 -5.00 2.33 -5.28
CA ILE A 39 -4.16 1.72 -6.33
C ILE A 39 -4.97 1.54 -7.63
N ILE A 40 -6.19 0.98 -7.53
CA ILE A 40 -7.06 0.77 -8.70
C ILE A 40 -7.37 2.11 -9.38
N LEU A 41 -7.73 3.13 -8.61
CA LEU A 41 -8.06 4.44 -9.15
C LEU A 41 -6.87 5.08 -9.89
N VAL A 42 -5.67 5.00 -9.31
CA VAL A 42 -4.44 5.47 -9.95
C VAL A 42 -4.17 4.72 -11.24
N VAL A 43 -4.29 3.40 -11.25
CA VAL A 43 -4.11 2.58 -12.47
C VAL A 43 -5.09 2.98 -13.57
N ILE A 44 -6.37 3.20 -13.24
CA ILE A 44 -7.39 3.64 -14.22
C ILE A 44 -7.01 4.99 -14.84
N VAL A 45 -6.61 5.97 -14.02
CA VAL A 45 -6.22 7.31 -14.50
C VAL A 45 -5.01 7.23 -15.42
N ILE A 46 -4.00 6.43 -15.06
CA ILE A 46 -2.79 6.27 -15.88
C ILE A 46 -3.10 5.53 -17.19
N ILE A 47 -3.94 4.49 -17.17
CA ILE A 47 -4.38 3.80 -18.40
C ILE A 47 -5.09 4.77 -19.35
N ALA A 48 -5.94 5.66 -18.81
CA ALA A 48 -6.67 6.64 -19.61
C ALA A 48 -5.74 7.65 -20.31
N ILE A 49 -4.57 7.94 -19.73
CA ILE A 49 -3.63 8.95 -20.23
C ILE A 49 -2.54 8.32 -21.12
N LEU A 50 -1.94 7.19 -20.71
CA LEU A 50 -0.76 6.59 -21.36
C LEU A 50 -1.03 5.28 -22.13
N GLY A 51 -2.21 4.68 -21.98
CA GLY A 51 -2.54 3.38 -22.55
C GLY A 51 -2.18 2.19 -21.66
N VAL A 52 -2.69 1.00 -21.99
CA VAL A 52 -2.69 -0.17 -21.09
C VAL A 52 -1.29 -0.71 -20.77
N ARG A 53 -0.37 -0.71 -21.75
CA ARG A 53 0.96 -1.35 -21.61
C ARG A 53 1.89 -0.57 -20.68
N THR A 54 1.99 0.73 -20.89
CA THR A 54 2.79 1.67 -20.09
C THR A 54 2.20 1.85 -18.70
N ALA A 55 0.87 1.93 -18.60
CA ALA A 55 0.19 2.12 -17.33
C ALA A 55 0.35 0.95 -16.35
N LEU A 56 0.43 -0.29 -16.83
CA LEU A 56 0.71 -1.44 -15.96
C LEU A 56 2.10 -1.37 -15.31
N LEU A 57 3.11 -0.92 -16.07
CA LEU A 57 4.47 -0.77 -15.56
C LEU A 57 4.54 0.32 -14.47
N VAL A 58 3.91 1.48 -14.71
CA VAL A 58 3.86 2.56 -13.72
C VAL A 58 2.98 2.19 -12.52
N GLY A 59 1.84 1.53 -12.77
CA GLY A 59 0.86 1.12 -11.76
C GLY A 59 1.39 0.13 -10.73
N ILE A 60 2.33 -0.74 -11.11
CA ILE A 60 3.05 -1.61 -10.17
C ILE A 60 4.19 -0.86 -9.47
N SER A 61 4.85 0.07 -10.17
CA SER A 61 6.00 0.81 -9.65
C SER A 61 5.66 1.69 -8.46
N ILE A 62 4.50 2.36 -8.45
CA ILE A 62 4.06 3.23 -7.34
C ILE A 62 3.91 2.44 -6.01
N PRO A 63 3.01 1.44 -5.90
CA PRO A 63 2.86 0.66 -4.67
C PRO A 63 4.10 -0.15 -4.35
N GLY A 64 4.81 -0.68 -5.36
CA GLY A 64 6.05 -1.41 -5.17
C GLY A 64 7.13 -0.58 -4.50
N SER A 65 7.31 0.67 -4.91
CA SER A 65 8.30 1.58 -4.33
C SER A 65 7.95 2.00 -2.91
N PHE A 66 6.66 2.28 -2.65
CA PHE A 66 6.17 2.60 -1.31
C PHE A 66 6.39 1.42 -0.34
N LEU A 67 6.00 0.21 -0.74
CA LEU A 67 6.15 -1.00 0.08
C LEU A 67 7.62 -1.34 0.31
N THR A 68 8.48 -1.17 -0.71
CA THR A 68 9.92 -1.36 -0.59
C THR A 68 10.53 -0.36 0.40
N GLY A 69 10.12 0.90 0.36
CA GLY A 69 10.54 1.92 1.33
C GLY A 69 10.18 1.54 2.77
N LEU A 70 8.96 1.06 2.99
CA LEU A 70 8.52 0.56 4.31
C LEU A 70 9.28 -0.69 4.76
N LEU A 71 9.56 -1.63 3.84
CA LEU A 71 10.34 -2.83 4.13
C LEU A 71 11.76 -2.46 4.56
N VAL A 72 12.42 -1.54 3.83
CA VAL A 72 13.74 -1.04 4.18
C VAL A 72 13.74 -0.42 5.58
N LEU A 73 12.79 0.47 5.88
CA LEU A 73 12.65 1.07 7.21
C LEU A 73 12.47 0.02 8.31
N SER A 74 11.66 -1.01 8.04
CA SER A 74 11.41 -2.13 8.95
C SER A 74 12.69 -2.93 9.24
N VAL A 75 13.50 -3.22 8.22
CA VAL A 75 14.79 -3.92 8.37
C VAL A 75 15.78 -3.12 9.22
N PHE A 76 15.76 -1.79 9.11
CA PHE A 76 16.58 -0.90 9.94
C PHE A 76 15.99 -0.61 11.33
N GLY A 77 14.82 -1.19 11.67
CA GLY A 77 14.17 -0.98 12.96
C GLY A 77 13.66 0.46 13.17
N LEU A 78 13.47 1.21 12.09
CA LEU A 78 12.97 2.58 12.14
C LEU A 78 11.44 2.59 12.18
N THR A 79 10.88 3.44 13.03
CA THR A 79 9.43 3.61 13.14
C THR A 79 8.92 4.60 12.10
N VAL A 80 7.73 4.34 11.55
CA VAL A 80 7.03 5.30 10.69
C VAL A 80 6.50 6.44 11.54
N ASN A 81 7.08 7.63 11.38
CA ASN A 81 6.60 8.88 11.96
C ASN A 81 6.18 9.86 10.85
N ILE A 82 5.63 11.01 11.22
CA ILE A 82 5.14 12.01 10.24
C ILE A 82 6.26 12.50 9.30
N VAL A 83 7.48 12.69 9.81
CA VAL A 83 8.63 13.14 9.00
C VAL A 83 9.06 12.06 8.01
N VAL A 84 9.11 10.80 8.45
CA VAL A 84 9.43 9.64 7.62
C VAL A 84 8.36 9.45 6.55
N LEU A 85 7.07 9.59 6.90
CA LEU A 85 5.98 9.52 5.94
C LEU A 85 6.11 10.62 4.87
N PHE A 86 6.43 11.85 5.27
CA PHE A 86 6.63 12.96 4.36
C PHE A 86 7.82 12.73 3.42
N ALA A 87 8.96 12.27 3.96
CA ALA A 87 10.13 11.90 3.17
C ALA A 87 9.82 10.77 2.18
N LEU A 88 9.02 9.79 2.61
CA LEU A 88 8.64 8.64 1.79
C LEU A 88 7.68 9.04 0.66
N ILE A 89 6.72 9.94 0.91
CA ILE A 89 5.86 10.51 -0.13
C ILE A 89 6.68 11.31 -1.15
N MET A 90 7.62 12.15 -0.70
CA MET A 90 8.50 12.92 -1.58
C MET A 90 9.39 12.01 -2.45
N ALA A 91 10.00 11.00 -1.83
CA ALA A 91 10.86 10.05 -2.53
C ALA A 91 10.07 9.24 -3.57
N VAL A 92 8.87 8.78 -3.23
CA VAL A 92 7.99 8.08 -4.18
C VAL A 92 7.58 9.02 -5.32
N GLY A 93 7.23 10.28 -5.04
CA GLY A 93 6.90 11.26 -6.08
C GLY A 93 8.03 11.44 -7.09
N MET A 94 9.26 11.68 -6.62
CA MET A 94 10.43 11.80 -7.48
C MET A 94 10.71 10.55 -8.31
N LEU A 95 10.55 9.36 -7.72
CA LEU A 95 10.78 8.10 -8.43
C LEU A 95 9.72 7.84 -9.50
N VAL A 96 8.47 8.14 -9.19
CA VAL A 96 7.33 7.93 -10.10
C VAL A 96 7.39 8.91 -11.26
N ASP A 97 7.75 10.17 -11.03
CA ASP A 97 7.98 11.14 -12.10
C ASP A 97 9.03 10.64 -13.10
N GLY A 98 10.16 10.12 -12.60
CA GLY A 98 11.19 9.52 -13.44
C GLY A 98 10.70 8.32 -14.23
N ALA A 99 9.94 7.42 -13.60
CA ALA A 99 9.37 6.25 -14.26
C ALA A 99 8.37 6.65 -15.36
N ILE A 100 7.50 7.64 -15.11
CA ILE A 100 6.53 8.15 -16.08
C ILE A 100 7.28 8.73 -17.28
N VAL A 101 8.22 9.65 -17.07
CA VAL A 101 8.94 10.32 -18.17
C VAL A 101 9.73 9.32 -19.03
N VAL A 102 10.39 8.32 -18.41
CA VAL A 102 11.13 7.30 -19.17
C VAL A 102 10.18 6.41 -19.97
N THR A 103 9.04 6.01 -19.39
CA THR A 103 8.06 5.18 -20.11
C THR A 103 7.39 5.94 -21.26
N GLU A 104 7.04 7.21 -21.06
CA GLU A 104 6.50 8.08 -22.11
C GLU A 104 7.54 8.31 -23.22
N PHE A 105 8.79 8.56 -22.85
CA PHE A 105 9.88 8.72 -23.81
C PHE A 105 10.13 7.44 -24.62
N ALA A 106 10.11 6.28 -23.97
CA ALA A 106 10.23 4.99 -24.65
C ALA A 106 9.05 4.75 -25.61
N ASP A 107 7.83 5.04 -25.18
CA ASP A 107 6.64 4.90 -26.01
C ASP A 107 6.68 5.83 -27.22
N ARG A 108 7.06 7.10 -27.01
CA ARG A 108 7.28 8.07 -28.07
C ARG A 108 8.34 7.58 -29.08
N ARG A 109 9.46 7.03 -28.61
CA ARG A 109 10.52 6.50 -29.50
C ARG A 109 10.11 5.27 -30.29
N MET A 110 9.26 4.42 -29.72
CA MET A 110 8.66 3.30 -30.45
C MET A 110 7.70 3.79 -31.54
N GLN A 111 6.91 4.83 -31.27
CA GLN A 111 5.99 5.43 -32.25
C GLN A 111 6.73 6.18 -33.37
N GLU A 112 7.85 6.83 -33.05
CA GLU A 112 8.72 7.53 -34.02
C GLU A 112 9.51 6.56 -34.93
N GLY A 113 9.36 5.24 -34.77
CA GLY A 113 9.91 4.23 -35.70
C GLY A 113 11.41 3.97 -35.53
N THR A 114 11.95 4.13 -34.32
CA THR A 114 13.38 3.92 -34.05
C THR A 114 13.82 2.52 -34.53
N PRO A 115 14.78 2.40 -35.47
CA PRO A 115 15.32 1.11 -35.90
C PRO A 115 16.01 0.43 -34.72
N ARG A 116 15.89 -0.89 -34.65
CA ARG A 116 16.47 -1.75 -33.61
C ARG A 116 17.98 -1.62 -33.52
#